data_AF-A0A933ZKT3-F1
#
_entry.id   AF-A0A933ZKT3-F1
#
_cell.length_a   1.000
_cell.length_b   1.000
_cell.length_c   1.000
_cell.angle_alpha   90.00
_cell.angle_beta   90.00
_cell.angle_gamma   90.00
#
_symmetry.space_group_name_H-M   'P 1'
#
loop_
_entity.id
_entity.type
_entity.pdbx_description
1 polymer ?
#
loop_
_entity_poly.entity_id
_entity_poly.type
_entity_poly.pdbx_seq_one_letter_code
_entity_poly.pdbx_strand_id
1 'polypeptide(L)'
;MRALIDHYDFVPRTCTWELTLRCNLNCGHCGSRAGRARPQEMGRDRMLRAVGELAALGCQRITLSGGEPTLSEHWQAVASEGARLGVKMNMITNGVTAGRDFVRDAKSSGLVNLGVSLDGLEEQHDRVRGRRGLYRNVMELLDQAAAEKLPIGVITTIHKANYRQLEAIHDRIAGRVFVWQVQIGAAMGNLADHRLEQQVVPQDLLEIVPAIASLIEKGKVQIRASDNVGYYGPYEKTIRKSRSTPIQCWTGCYAGCRHVGIEADGGVKGCLSIQASKATEGNLQDESLIDIWRKPGAFAYNRQFKHEDLGGFCAACVHAEICRGGCLSMRTCEGGRENPFCYHRVATLAERSASRSRARYIPLAIAPAALLALAGCSSEPQPDAPAYNMPVKDAAPDTKNDADADQPITDAYGLPPDVVYYGIDSPLYGVDAPIPSDAVYYGIDSPTDPLDAPIPSDAVYYGIDSPPDVPEEPDAAGD
;
A
#
# COMPACT_ATOMS: atom_id res chain seq x y z
N MET A 1 -5.75 14.40 -16.67
CA MET A 1 -4.89 13.55 -15.80
C MET A 1 -3.50 13.33 -16.41
N ARG A 2 -3.37 12.76 -17.63
CA ARG A 2 -2.05 12.57 -18.28
C ARG A 2 -1.31 13.89 -18.53
N ALA A 3 -1.99 14.88 -19.11
CA ALA A 3 -1.45 16.24 -19.25
C ALA A 3 -1.10 16.93 -17.91
N LEU A 4 -1.70 16.50 -16.78
CA LEU A 4 -1.30 16.99 -15.46
C LEU A 4 0.00 16.33 -15.00
N ILE A 5 0.12 15.01 -15.18
CA ILE A 5 1.35 14.25 -14.84
C ILE A 5 2.54 14.72 -15.69
N ASP A 6 2.32 15.04 -16.95
CA ASP A 6 3.37 15.54 -17.86
C ASP A 6 3.82 16.98 -17.53
N HIS A 7 3.03 17.73 -16.75
CA HIS A 7 3.36 19.08 -16.30
C HIS A 7 4.06 19.15 -14.93
N TYR A 8 4.13 18.05 -14.20
CA TYR A 8 4.80 18.01 -12.89
C TYR A 8 6.18 17.39 -12.99
N ASP A 9 7.16 18.04 -12.35
CA ASP A 9 8.47 17.43 -12.12
C ASP A 9 8.31 16.13 -11.31
N PHE A 10 9.05 15.09 -11.72
CA PHE A 10 9.13 13.85 -10.94
C PHE A 10 9.95 14.10 -9.68
N VAL A 11 9.33 13.91 -8.52
CA VAL A 11 9.94 14.16 -7.20
C VAL A 11 9.73 12.92 -6.33
N PRO A 12 10.78 12.27 -5.79
CA PRO A 12 10.67 11.06 -4.99
C PRO A 12 10.18 11.40 -3.57
N ARG A 13 8.91 11.79 -3.44
CA ARG A 13 8.29 12.18 -2.16
C ARG A 13 8.44 11.11 -1.08
N THR A 14 8.51 9.84 -1.45
CA THR A 14 8.70 8.73 -0.51
C THR A 14 9.76 7.75 -0.98
N CYS A 15 10.43 7.14 -0.02
CA CYS A 15 11.42 6.09 -0.25
C CYS A 15 11.14 4.85 0.63
N THR A 16 11.23 3.65 0.04
CA THR A 16 11.41 2.41 0.81
C THR A 16 12.85 1.97 0.65
N TRP A 17 13.55 1.75 1.77
CA TRP A 17 14.97 1.43 1.73
C TRP A 17 15.25 0.10 2.41
N GLU A 18 15.76 -0.86 1.66
CA GLU A 18 16.34 -2.10 2.19
C GLU A 18 17.75 -1.82 2.73
N LEU A 19 17.92 -1.76 4.05
CA LEU A 19 19.22 -1.45 4.66
C LEU A 19 20.21 -2.63 4.63
N THR A 20 19.67 -3.85 4.60
CA THR A 20 20.40 -5.11 4.48
C THR A 20 19.44 -6.16 3.92
N LEU A 21 19.94 -7.23 3.30
CA LEU A 21 19.12 -8.40 2.97
C LEU A 21 19.22 -9.51 4.04
N ARG A 22 20.05 -9.31 5.06
CA ARG A 22 20.10 -10.20 6.23
C ARG A 22 18.74 -10.26 6.91
N CYS A 23 18.28 -11.45 7.25
CA CYS A 23 17.07 -11.63 8.04
C CYS A 23 17.25 -12.80 9.01
N ASN A 24 16.69 -12.65 10.20
CA ASN A 24 16.67 -13.66 11.26
C ASN A 24 15.42 -14.57 11.19
N LEU A 25 14.68 -14.51 10.08
CA LEU A 25 13.52 -15.36 9.77
C LEU A 25 13.68 -16.02 8.39
N ASN A 26 12.84 -17.02 8.11
CA ASN A 26 12.75 -17.69 6.81
C ASN A 26 11.29 -17.85 6.38
N CYS A 27 10.62 -16.71 6.15
CA CYS A 27 9.18 -16.68 5.89
C CYS A 27 8.83 -17.36 4.56
N GLY A 28 7.79 -18.20 4.56
CA GLY A 28 7.32 -18.90 3.35
C GLY A 28 6.80 -17.97 2.25
N HIS A 29 6.32 -16.78 2.63
CA HIS A 29 5.83 -15.76 1.70
C HIS A 29 6.84 -14.64 1.38
N CYS A 30 8.11 -14.77 1.81
CA CYS A 30 9.07 -13.66 1.70
C CYS A 30 9.33 -13.27 0.24
N GLY A 31 8.95 -12.05 -0.14
CA GLY A 31 9.12 -11.55 -1.51
C GLY A 31 10.57 -11.30 -1.93
N SER A 32 11.45 -10.98 -0.98
CA SER A 32 12.87 -10.68 -1.24
C SER A 32 13.80 -11.88 -1.07
N ARG A 33 13.29 -13.04 -0.61
CA ARG A 33 14.12 -14.19 -0.17
C ARG A 33 15.20 -13.79 0.83
N ALA A 34 14.83 -12.93 1.77
CA ALA A 34 15.77 -12.40 2.74
C ALA A 34 16.35 -13.50 3.64
N GLY A 35 17.59 -13.29 4.08
CA GLY A 35 18.29 -14.22 4.96
C GLY A 35 19.79 -13.93 4.99
N ARG A 36 20.43 -13.90 3.82
CA ARG A 36 21.84 -13.53 3.69
C ARG A 36 21.99 -12.09 3.20
N ALA A 37 23.07 -11.45 3.64
CA ALA A 37 23.46 -10.14 3.15
C ALA A 37 23.62 -10.15 1.63
N ARG A 38 23.34 -9.01 0.98
CA ARG A 38 23.74 -8.84 -0.42
C ARG A 38 25.26 -8.81 -0.54
N PRO A 39 25.81 -9.19 -1.71
CA PRO A 39 27.16 -8.81 -2.05
C PRO A 39 27.29 -7.28 -1.98
N GLN A 40 28.34 -6.78 -1.34
CA GLN A 40 28.69 -5.35 -1.36
C GLN A 40 27.59 -4.41 -0.82
N GLU A 41 26.94 -4.79 0.29
CA GLU A 41 26.03 -3.87 1.02
C GLU A 41 26.73 -2.53 1.31
N MET A 42 25.98 -1.44 1.18
CA MET A 42 26.49 -0.09 1.39
C MET A 42 27.00 0.10 2.82
N GLY A 43 28.17 0.74 2.95
CA GLY A 43 28.65 1.20 4.25
C GLY A 43 27.95 2.48 4.71
N ARG A 44 28.13 2.82 6.00
CA ARG A 44 27.56 4.01 6.65
C ARG A 44 27.64 5.28 5.82
N ASP A 45 28.83 5.68 5.37
CA ASP A 45 29.02 6.98 4.71
C ASP A 45 28.23 7.09 3.42
N ARG A 46 28.10 5.98 2.68
CA ARG A 46 27.30 5.93 1.46
C ARG A 46 25.81 6.05 1.79
N MET A 47 25.35 5.37 2.83
CA MET A 47 23.96 5.50 3.30
C MET A 47 23.66 6.94 3.73
N LEU A 48 24.52 7.58 4.52
CA LEU A 48 24.28 8.96 4.97
C LEU A 48 24.27 9.96 3.80
N ARG A 49 25.15 9.79 2.81
CA ARG A 49 25.11 10.59 1.57
C ARG A 49 23.77 10.43 0.84
N ALA A 50 23.31 9.19 0.67
CA ALA A 50 22.05 8.93 -0.01
C ALA A 50 20.82 9.47 0.75
N VAL A 51 20.83 9.53 2.08
CA VAL A 51 19.81 10.26 2.86
C VAL A 51 19.82 11.75 2.51
N GLY A 52 21.00 12.37 2.44
CA GLY A 52 21.17 13.77 2.03
C GLY A 52 20.64 14.04 0.63
N GLU A 53 20.94 13.15 -0.33
CA GLU A 53 20.45 13.25 -1.71
C GLU A 53 18.93 13.06 -1.81
N LEU A 54 18.35 12.14 -1.03
CA LEU A 54 16.89 12.00 -0.92
C LEU A 54 16.24 13.28 -0.42
N ALA A 55 16.77 13.87 0.66
CA ALA A 55 16.27 15.14 1.21
C ALA A 55 16.38 16.28 0.18
N ALA A 56 17.53 16.40 -0.50
CA ALA A 56 17.75 17.40 -1.55
C ALA A 56 16.81 17.23 -2.76
N LEU A 57 16.42 15.99 -3.09
CA LEU A 57 15.41 15.70 -4.10
C LEU A 57 13.97 15.97 -3.63
N GLY A 58 13.74 16.41 -2.38
CA GLY A 58 12.41 16.69 -1.84
C GLY A 58 11.67 15.47 -1.30
N CYS A 59 12.41 14.42 -0.91
CA CYS A 59 11.85 13.28 -0.20
C CYS A 59 11.32 13.71 1.16
N GLN A 60 10.06 13.38 1.45
CA GLN A 60 9.38 13.75 2.69
C GLN A 60 9.37 12.60 3.70
N ARG A 61 9.57 11.36 3.24
CA ARG A 61 9.47 10.16 4.07
C ARG A 61 10.34 9.02 3.58
N ILE A 62 11.10 8.44 4.49
CA ILE A 62 11.88 7.22 4.25
C ILE A 62 11.37 6.12 5.18
N THR A 63 11.05 4.96 4.62
CA THR A 63 10.68 3.77 5.38
C THR A 63 11.84 2.78 5.32
N LEU A 64 12.51 2.62 6.45
CA LEU A 64 13.58 1.65 6.67
C LEU A 64 12.98 0.24 6.70
N SER A 65 13.56 -0.64 5.92
CA SER A 65 13.13 -2.02 5.73
C SER A 65 14.36 -2.86 5.38
N GLY A 66 14.11 -4.00 4.73
CA GLY A 66 15.11 -4.85 4.14
C GLY A 66 15.56 -5.95 5.06
N GLY A 67 15.57 -7.18 4.53
CA GLY A 67 15.54 -8.40 5.32
C GLY A 67 14.85 -8.16 6.65
N GLU A 68 15.65 -8.00 7.71
CA GLU A 68 15.26 -7.29 8.92
C GLU A 68 16.15 -6.04 9.14
N PRO A 69 15.60 -4.80 9.15
CA PRO A 69 16.40 -3.57 9.26
C PRO A 69 17.17 -3.48 10.57
N THR A 70 16.66 -4.07 11.66
CA THR A 70 17.35 -4.07 12.96
C THR A 70 18.65 -4.88 12.96
N LEU A 71 18.95 -5.63 11.89
CA LEU A 71 20.23 -6.33 11.70
C LEU A 71 21.29 -5.48 10.97
N SER A 72 20.93 -4.28 10.50
CA SER A 72 21.91 -3.32 9.99
C SER A 72 22.50 -2.52 11.15
N GLU A 73 23.82 -2.53 11.34
CA GLU A 73 24.47 -1.76 12.41
C GLU A 73 24.35 -0.22 12.22
N HIS A 74 23.82 0.23 11.07
CA HIS A 74 23.72 1.64 10.69
C HIS A 74 22.31 2.20 10.76
N TRP A 75 21.28 1.41 11.12
CA TRP A 75 19.89 1.86 11.03
C TRP A 75 19.61 3.11 11.89
N GLN A 76 20.19 3.20 13.10
CA GLN A 76 20.05 4.38 13.96
C GLN A 76 20.65 5.62 13.30
N ALA A 77 21.85 5.50 12.74
CA ALA A 77 22.54 6.62 12.09
C ALA A 77 21.76 7.15 10.88
N VAL A 78 21.20 6.24 10.07
CA VAL A 78 20.34 6.59 8.93
C VAL A 78 19.06 7.27 9.38
N ALA A 79 18.39 6.72 10.40
CA ALA A 79 17.19 7.33 10.98
C ALA A 79 17.46 8.73 11.54
N SER A 80 18.53 8.88 12.33
CA SER A 80 18.87 10.16 12.95
C SER A 80 19.24 11.22 11.91
N GLU A 81 19.97 10.85 10.86
CA GLU A 81 20.32 11.79 9.79
C GLU A 81 19.09 12.23 8.98
N GLY A 82 18.20 11.29 8.65
CA GLY A 82 16.95 11.62 7.95
C GLY A 82 16.06 12.55 8.77
N ALA A 83 15.91 12.27 10.07
CA ALA A 83 15.16 13.12 10.99
C ALA A 83 15.80 14.51 11.12
N ARG A 84 17.14 14.59 11.24
CA ARG A 84 17.89 15.86 11.28
C ARG A 84 17.66 16.72 10.03
N LEU A 85 17.50 16.09 8.87
CA LEU A 85 17.21 16.74 7.59
C LEU A 85 15.72 17.03 7.36
N GLY A 86 14.85 16.78 8.35
CA GLY A 86 13.41 17.05 8.27
C GLY A 86 12.62 15.98 7.51
N VAL A 87 13.23 14.83 7.21
CA VAL A 87 12.56 13.70 6.56
C VAL A 87 11.86 12.84 7.60
N LYS A 88 10.59 12.48 7.37
CA LYS A 88 9.85 11.58 8.27
C LYS A 88 10.40 10.16 8.17
N MET A 89 10.96 9.65 9.26
CA MET A 89 11.58 8.33 9.28
C MET A 89 10.64 7.28 9.88
N ASN A 90 10.41 6.20 9.14
CA ASN A 90 9.60 5.07 9.56
C ASN A 90 10.43 3.79 9.52
N MET A 91 10.02 2.74 10.22
CA MET A 91 10.63 1.41 10.08
C MET A 91 9.58 0.32 9.99
N ILE A 92 9.80 -0.67 9.13
CA ILE A 92 9.04 -1.92 9.10
C ILE A 92 9.93 -3.05 9.63
N THR A 93 9.54 -3.65 10.76
CA THR A 93 10.26 -4.76 11.41
C THR A 93 9.40 -6.03 11.47
N ASN A 94 10.07 -7.18 11.55
CA ASN A 94 9.43 -8.47 11.76
C ASN A 94 9.04 -8.75 13.23
N GLY A 95 9.45 -7.90 14.18
CA GLY A 95 9.08 -8.01 15.59
C GLY A 95 9.90 -9.00 16.42
N VAL A 96 10.96 -9.61 15.86
CA VAL A 96 11.85 -10.50 16.65
C VAL A 96 12.57 -9.70 17.74
N THR A 97 13.08 -8.51 17.41
CA THR A 97 13.87 -7.63 18.27
C THR A 97 13.00 -6.78 19.22
N ALA A 98 11.95 -7.38 19.80
CA ALA A 98 11.04 -6.73 20.76
C ALA A 98 11.63 -6.62 22.18
N GLY A 99 12.91 -6.24 22.29
CA GLY A 99 13.55 -5.99 23.59
C GLY A 99 13.05 -4.69 24.24
N ARG A 100 13.14 -4.59 25.58
CA ARG A 100 12.60 -3.46 26.38
C ARG A 100 13.06 -2.08 25.93
N ASP A 101 14.21 -1.97 25.27
CA ASP A 101 14.79 -0.70 24.85
C ASP A 101 14.60 -0.39 23.36
N PHE A 102 14.14 -1.35 22.53
CA PHE A 102 14.03 -1.16 21.08
C PHE A 102 13.11 0.02 20.71
N VAL A 103 11.93 0.10 21.32
CA VAL A 103 10.96 1.17 21.04
C VAL A 103 11.51 2.54 21.45
N ARG A 104 12.28 2.60 22.55
CA ARG A 104 12.95 3.83 23.00
C ARG A 104 14.06 4.23 22.05
N ASP A 105 14.87 3.28 21.62
CA ASP A 105 15.95 3.50 20.65
C ASP A 105 15.40 3.94 19.29
N ALA A 106 14.29 3.35 18.85
CA ALA A 106 13.56 3.74 17.65
C ALA A 106 13.14 5.21 17.74
N LYS A 107 12.47 5.58 18.84
CA LYS A 107 12.00 6.95 19.08
C LYS A 107 13.16 7.95 19.21
N SER A 108 14.22 7.61 19.95
CA SER A 108 15.38 8.48 20.16
C SER A 108 16.20 8.66 18.88
N SER A 109 16.17 7.68 17.97
CA SER A 109 16.78 7.77 16.63
C SER A 109 15.97 8.62 15.65
N GLY A 110 14.83 9.17 16.07
CA GLY A 110 13.99 10.04 15.23
C GLY A 110 12.93 9.32 14.40
N LEU A 111 12.65 8.03 14.66
CA LEU A 111 11.53 7.36 14.02
C LEU A 111 10.20 7.93 14.51
N VAL A 112 9.31 8.25 13.57
CA VAL A 112 7.99 8.81 13.85
C VAL A 112 6.89 7.73 13.92
N ASN A 113 7.16 6.53 13.39
CA ASN A 113 6.33 5.34 13.59
C ASN A 113 7.07 4.04 13.28
N LEU A 114 6.45 2.94 13.70
CA LEU A 114 6.81 1.57 13.36
C LEU A 114 5.69 0.88 12.57
N GLY A 115 6.06 -0.05 11.71
CA GLY A 115 5.20 -1.08 11.16
C GLY A 115 5.68 -2.45 11.60
N VAL A 116 4.80 -3.27 12.15
CA VAL A 116 5.11 -4.67 12.49
C VAL A 116 4.30 -5.62 11.64
N SER A 117 4.95 -6.69 11.20
CA SER A 117 4.32 -7.74 10.43
C SER A 117 3.41 -8.63 11.30
N LEU A 118 2.15 -8.85 10.87
CA LEU A 118 1.23 -9.84 11.47
C LEU A 118 0.39 -10.49 10.37
N ASP A 119 0.44 -11.81 10.23
CA ASP A 119 -0.14 -12.53 9.07
C ASP A 119 -1.15 -13.61 9.46
N GLY A 120 -1.73 -13.49 10.64
CA GLY A 120 -2.65 -14.49 11.17
C GLY A 120 -2.72 -14.42 12.69
N LEU A 121 -3.55 -15.29 13.24
CA LEU A 121 -3.47 -15.65 14.67
C LEU A 121 -2.19 -16.47 14.94
N GLU A 122 -1.90 -16.74 16.22
CA GLU A 122 -0.62 -17.29 16.68
C GLU A 122 -0.09 -18.45 15.83
N GLU A 123 -0.88 -19.51 15.64
CA GLU A 123 -0.45 -20.68 14.85
C GLU A 123 -0.07 -20.29 13.42
N GLN A 124 -0.90 -19.51 12.75
CA GLN A 124 -0.71 -19.18 11.34
C GLN A 124 0.44 -18.19 11.13
N HIS A 125 0.54 -17.18 11.99
CA HIS A 125 1.61 -16.20 11.92
C HIS A 125 2.98 -16.86 12.17
N ASP A 126 3.10 -17.64 13.24
CA ASP A 126 4.34 -18.35 13.59
C ASP A 126 4.76 -19.33 12.48
N ARG A 127 3.79 -20.08 11.93
CA ARG A 127 4.01 -21.05 10.86
C ARG A 127 4.54 -20.38 9.60
N VAL A 128 3.88 -19.34 9.11
CA VAL A 128 4.26 -18.72 7.83
C VAL A 128 5.56 -17.92 7.94
N ARG A 129 5.88 -17.41 9.13
CA ARG A 129 7.12 -16.67 9.44
C ARG A 129 8.29 -17.59 9.83
N GLY A 130 8.01 -18.87 10.10
CA GLY A 130 9.02 -19.88 10.39
C GLY A 130 9.61 -19.78 11.81
N ARG A 131 8.88 -19.19 12.77
CA ARG A 131 9.36 -19.01 14.15
C ARG A 131 8.21 -19.07 15.16
N ARG A 132 8.24 -20.07 16.04
CA ARG A 132 7.31 -20.20 17.17
C ARG A 132 7.50 -19.08 18.19
N GLY A 133 6.39 -18.57 18.73
CA GLY A 133 6.33 -17.47 19.68
C GLY A 133 6.41 -16.08 19.04
N LEU A 134 6.57 -15.96 17.72
CA LEU A 134 6.72 -14.66 17.07
C LEU A 134 5.47 -13.80 17.22
N TYR A 135 4.28 -14.40 17.16
CA TYR A 135 3.02 -13.70 17.38
C TYR A 135 3.01 -12.97 18.73
N ARG A 136 3.51 -13.62 19.79
CA ARG A 136 3.56 -13.02 21.12
C ARG A 136 4.55 -11.85 21.16
N ASN A 137 5.72 -12.00 20.53
CA ASN A 137 6.66 -10.89 20.39
C ASN A 137 6.02 -9.69 19.68
N VAL A 138 5.22 -9.94 18.63
CA VAL A 138 4.49 -8.87 17.92
C VAL A 138 3.50 -8.18 18.85
N MET A 139 2.68 -8.94 19.59
CA MET A 139 1.71 -8.36 20.53
C MET A 139 2.40 -7.56 21.65
N GLU A 140 3.50 -8.09 22.21
CA GLU A 140 4.32 -7.38 23.19
C GLU A 140 4.92 -6.09 22.63
N LEU A 141 5.37 -6.09 21.37
CA LEU A 141 5.85 -4.88 20.70
C LEU A 141 4.75 -3.83 20.53
N LEU A 142 3.51 -4.25 20.23
CA LEU A 142 2.36 -3.32 20.19
C LEU A 142 2.14 -2.65 21.54
N ASP A 143 2.14 -3.43 22.62
CA ASP A 143 1.93 -2.94 23.98
C ASP A 143 3.08 -2.01 24.43
N GLN A 144 4.33 -2.33 24.08
CA GLN A 144 5.50 -1.47 24.34
C GLN A 144 5.44 -0.14 23.57
N ALA A 145 5.07 -0.19 22.28
CA ALA A 145 4.92 1.00 21.45
C ALA A 145 3.84 1.95 21.99
N ALA A 146 2.71 1.40 22.46
CA ALA A 146 1.68 2.17 23.14
C ALA A 146 2.21 2.82 24.44
N ALA A 147 2.93 2.07 25.28
CA ALA A 147 3.49 2.59 26.53
C ALA A 147 4.49 3.74 26.32
N GLU A 148 5.32 3.66 25.28
CA GLU A 148 6.29 4.70 24.92
C GLU A 148 5.69 5.80 24.01
N LYS A 149 4.39 5.72 23.69
CA LYS A 149 3.67 6.63 22.79
C LYS A 149 4.36 6.78 21.43
N LEU A 150 4.88 5.69 20.88
CA LEU A 150 5.38 5.62 19.53
C LEU A 150 4.30 4.99 18.65
N PRO A 151 3.74 5.70 17.64
CA PRO A 151 2.72 5.12 16.78
C PRO A 151 3.23 3.82 16.13
N ILE A 152 2.46 2.74 16.26
CA ILE A 152 2.72 1.46 15.58
C ILE A 152 1.53 0.97 14.74
N GLY A 153 1.82 0.57 13.51
CA GLY A 153 0.86 -0.07 12.61
C GLY A 153 1.16 -1.55 12.41
N VAL A 154 0.16 -2.27 11.94
CA VAL A 154 0.31 -3.67 11.50
C VAL A 154 0.31 -3.74 9.98
N ILE A 155 1.13 -4.64 9.42
CA ILE A 155 1.14 -4.97 8.00
C ILE A 155 0.85 -6.46 7.84
N THR A 156 -0.18 -6.78 7.07
CA THR A 156 -0.59 -8.17 6.78
C THR A 156 -0.42 -8.47 5.30
N THR A 157 0.36 -9.52 5.00
CA THR A 157 0.43 -10.13 3.67
C THR A 157 -0.61 -11.23 3.56
N ILE A 158 -1.63 -10.97 2.74
CA ILE A 158 -2.76 -11.86 2.49
C ILE A 158 -2.30 -13.02 1.60
N HIS A 159 -2.57 -14.23 2.07
CA HIS A 159 -2.30 -15.50 1.40
C HIS A 159 -3.44 -16.50 1.70
N LYS A 160 -3.50 -17.64 1.01
CA LYS A 160 -4.60 -18.62 1.10
C LYS A 160 -4.95 -19.04 2.54
N ALA A 161 -3.93 -19.25 3.36
CA ALA A 161 -4.11 -19.71 4.73
C ALA A 161 -4.56 -18.62 5.74
N ASN A 162 -4.53 -17.32 5.43
CA ASN A 162 -4.87 -16.27 6.41
C ASN A 162 -6.01 -15.34 6.01
N TYR A 163 -6.44 -15.30 4.74
CA TYR A 163 -7.39 -14.25 4.32
C TYR A 163 -8.76 -14.37 5.01
N ARG A 164 -9.15 -15.57 5.45
CA ARG A 164 -10.34 -15.81 6.27
C ARG A 164 -10.15 -15.47 7.76
N GLN A 165 -8.93 -15.12 8.18
CA GLN A 165 -8.62 -14.64 9.53
C GLN A 165 -8.59 -13.12 9.62
N LEU A 166 -8.84 -12.37 8.54
CA LEU A 166 -8.75 -10.90 8.56
C LEU A 166 -9.63 -10.27 9.64
N GLU A 167 -10.86 -10.75 9.83
CA GLU A 167 -11.73 -10.27 10.90
C GLU A 167 -11.19 -10.57 12.30
N ALA A 168 -10.63 -11.78 12.51
CA ALA A 168 -10.01 -12.12 13.79
C ALA A 168 -8.75 -11.29 14.06
N ILE A 169 -7.94 -11.00 13.03
CA ILE A 169 -6.77 -10.11 13.14
C ILE A 169 -7.23 -8.69 13.51
N HIS A 170 -8.24 -8.17 12.80
CA HIS A 170 -8.84 -6.86 13.06
C HIS A 170 -9.22 -6.71 14.54
N ASP A 171 -9.95 -7.69 15.07
CA ASP A 171 -10.44 -7.64 16.45
C ASP A 171 -9.30 -7.76 17.47
N ARG A 172 -8.21 -8.44 17.14
CA ARG A 172 -7.03 -8.56 18.01
C ARG A 172 -6.18 -7.29 18.06
N ILE A 173 -6.14 -6.52 16.98
CA ILE A 173 -5.31 -5.30 16.90
C ILE A 173 -6.12 -4.01 17.17
N ALA A 174 -7.45 -4.11 17.21
CA ALA A 174 -8.33 -2.99 17.58
C ALA A 174 -7.90 -2.36 18.91
N GLY A 175 -7.81 -1.03 18.92
CA GLY A 175 -7.33 -0.25 20.08
C GLY A 175 -5.82 -0.33 20.35
N ARG A 176 -5.06 -1.18 19.64
CA ARG A 176 -3.60 -1.31 19.83
C ARG A 176 -2.79 -0.61 18.75
N VAL A 177 -3.33 -0.48 17.55
CA VAL A 177 -2.61 0.07 16.39
C VAL A 177 -3.27 1.34 15.90
N PHE A 178 -2.47 2.25 15.34
CA PHE A 178 -3.03 3.45 14.71
C PHE A 178 -3.45 3.21 13.25
N VAL A 179 -2.87 2.20 12.58
CA VAL A 179 -3.27 1.79 11.22
C VAL A 179 -2.98 0.32 10.98
N TRP A 180 -3.73 -0.28 10.08
CA TRP A 180 -3.51 -1.63 9.58
C TRP A 180 -3.45 -1.63 8.05
N GLN A 181 -2.28 -1.95 7.50
CA GLN A 181 -2.09 -2.13 6.06
C GLN A 181 -2.34 -3.59 5.69
N VAL A 182 -3.15 -3.80 4.65
CA VAL A 182 -3.39 -5.12 4.05
C VAL A 182 -2.91 -5.15 2.60
N GLN A 183 -2.20 -6.21 2.22
CA GLN A 183 -1.64 -6.36 0.87
C GLN A 183 -1.72 -7.81 0.40
N ILE A 184 -1.89 -8.04 -0.90
CA ILE A 184 -1.90 -9.40 -1.45
C ILE A 184 -0.46 -9.92 -1.58
N GLY A 185 -0.23 -11.19 -1.22
CA GLY A 185 1.03 -11.86 -1.51
C GLY A 185 1.19 -12.06 -3.03
N ALA A 186 2.15 -11.36 -3.64
CA ALA A 186 2.53 -11.59 -5.03
C ALA A 186 3.39 -12.86 -5.15
N ALA A 187 3.29 -13.61 -6.24
CA ALA A 187 4.17 -14.75 -6.51
C ALA A 187 5.60 -14.30 -6.85
N MET A 188 6.31 -13.83 -5.85
CA MET A 188 7.72 -13.43 -5.89
C MET A 188 8.46 -14.01 -4.69
N GLY A 189 9.78 -14.10 -4.81
CA GLY A 189 10.62 -14.69 -3.78
C GLY A 189 10.15 -16.08 -3.38
N ASN A 190 10.14 -16.39 -2.08
CA ASN A 190 9.73 -17.68 -1.55
C ASN A 190 8.25 -18.00 -1.88
N LEU A 191 7.39 -16.99 -1.99
CA LEU A 191 5.98 -17.22 -2.33
C LEU A 191 5.81 -17.75 -3.77
N ALA A 192 6.75 -17.45 -4.68
CA ALA A 192 6.74 -18.01 -6.02
C ALA A 192 6.92 -19.54 -6.02
N ASP A 193 7.76 -20.07 -5.11
CA ASP A 193 8.01 -21.51 -4.99
C ASP A 193 6.82 -22.25 -4.39
N HIS A 194 6.05 -21.56 -3.55
CA HIS A 194 4.85 -22.08 -2.89
C HIS A 194 3.55 -21.57 -3.51
N ARG A 195 3.60 -21.09 -4.76
CA ARG A 195 2.49 -20.36 -5.40
C ARG A 195 1.17 -21.11 -5.34
N LEU A 196 1.16 -22.40 -5.70
CA LEU A 196 -0.07 -23.20 -5.76
C LEU A 196 -0.72 -23.37 -4.37
N GLU A 197 0.09 -23.47 -3.33
CA GLU A 197 -0.34 -23.76 -1.97
C GLU A 197 -0.68 -22.49 -1.17
N GLN A 198 0.09 -21.42 -1.38
CA GLN A 198 0.06 -20.23 -0.52
C GLN A 198 -0.51 -18.99 -1.20
N GLN A 199 -0.26 -18.76 -2.50
CA GLN A 199 -0.77 -17.55 -3.15
C GLN A 199 -2.29 -17.64 -3.32
N VAL A 200 -3.02 -16.59 -2.96
CA VAL A 200 -4.44 -16.45 -3.34
C VAL A 200 -4.58 -16.49 -4.85
N VAL A 201 -5.72 -16.98 -5.34
CA VAL A 201 -6.05 -16.94 -6.77
C VAL A 201 -6.92 -15.71 -7.07
N PRO A 202 -6.99 -15.24 -8.33
CA PRO A 202 -7.81 -14.08 -8.68
C PRO A 202 -9.26 -14.15 -8.20
N GLN A 203 -9.87 -15.34 -8.22
CA GLN A 203 -11.24 -15.56 -7.79
C GLN A 203 -11.45 -15.27 -6.29
N ASP A 204 -10.42 -15.46 -5.46
CA ASP A 204 -10.48 -15.18 -4.03
C ASP A 204 -10.72 -13.68 -3.77
N LEU A 205 -10.45 -12.79 -4.74
CA LEU A 205 -10.74 -11.36 -4.61
C LEU A 205 -12.22 -11.05 -4.40
N LEU A 206 -13.11 -11.92 -4.89
CA LEU A 206 -14.56 -11.81 -4.69
C LEU A 206 -14.95 -12.02 -3.22
N GLU A 207 -14.09 -12.63 -2.40
CA GLU A 207 -14.26 -12.72 -0.94
C GLU A 207 -13.41 -11.66 -0.22
N ILE A 208 -12.16 -11.48 -0.65
CA ILE A 208 -11.17 -10.64 0.04
C ILE A 208 -11.53 -9.16 0.02
N VAL A 209 -11.84 -8.59 -1.16
CA VAL A 209 -12.08 -7.14 -1.27
C VAL A 209 -13.34 -6.69 -0.56
N PRO A 210 -14.50 -7.39 -0.65
CA PRO A 210 -15.67 -7.07 0.16
C PRO A 210 -15.41 -7.21 1.66
N ALA A 211 -14.65 -8.23 2.08
CA ALA A 211 -14.29 -8.38 3.49
C ALA A 211 -13.46 -7.19 4.00
N ILE A 212 -12.46 -6.74 3.24
CA ILE A 212 -11.67 -5.55 3.58
C ILE A 212 -12.57 -4.31 3.66
N ALA A 213 -13.48 -4.13 2.70
CA ALA A 213 -14.42 -3.00 2.70
C ALA A 213 -15.34 -3.01 3.92
N SER A 214 -15.89 -4.18 4.28
CA SER A 214 -16.70 -4.35 5.48
C SER A 214 -15.93 -4.02 6.76
N LEU A 215 -14.66 -4.46 6.87
CA LEU A 215 -13.81 -4.12 8.01
C LEU A 215 -13.50 -2.62 8.10
N ILE A 216 -13.32 -1.94 6.96
CA ILE A 216 -13.18 -0.47 6.93
C ILE A 216 -14.43 0.22 7.46
N GLU A 217 -15.61 -0.26 7.06
CA GLU A 217 -16.90 0.30 7.49
C GLU A 217 -17.19 0.06 8.97
N LYS A 218 -16.72 -1.06 9.54
CA LYS A 218 -16.78 -1.32 11.00
C LYS A 218 -16.02 -0.27 11.82
N GLY A 219 -15.00 0.39 11.25
CA GLY A 219 -14.38 1.58 11.83
C GLY A 219 -13.57 1.41 13.12
N LYS A 220 -13.29 0.18 13.59
CA LYS A 220 -12.49 -0.05 14.81
C LYS A 220 -10.98 0.08 14.59
N VAL A 221 -10.53 -0.05 13.35
CA VAL A 221 -9.11 0.10 12.96
C VAL A 221 -9.07 0.90 11.68
N GLN A 222 -8.15 1.86 11.58
CA GLN A 222 -7.90 2.53 10.31
C GLN A 222 -7.20 1.56 9.35
N ILE A 223 -7.92 1.06 8.34
CA ILE A 223 -7.37 0.09 7.38
C ILE A 223 -6.91 0.81 6.11
N ARG A 224 -5.74 0.42 5.60
CA ARG A 224 -5.20 0.86 4.31
C ARG A 224 -5.01 -0.34 3.40
N ALA A 225 -5.80 -0.40 2.33
CA ALA A 225 -5.56 -1.34 1.25
C ALA A 225 -4.32 -0.89 0.47
N SER A 226 -3.32 -1.76 0.36
CA SER A 226 -2.09 -1.47 -0.37
C SER A 226 -2.33 -1.32 -1.87
N ASP A 227 -1.30 -0.90 -2.60
CA ASP A 227 -1.33 -0.65 -4.05
C ASP A 227 -1.77 -1.87 -4.84
N ASN A 228 -1.61 -3.07 -4.29
CA ASN A 228 -1.94 -4.32 -4.96
C ASN A 228 -3.35 -4.86 -4.73
N VAL A 229 -4.22 -4.13 -4.02
CA VAL A 229 -5.59 -4.55 -3.66
C VAL A 229 -6.63 -3.66 -4.36
N GLY A 230 -7.71 -4.25 -4.88
CA GLY A 230 -8.90 -3.50 -5.33
C GLY A 230 -9.03 -3.32 -6.84
N TYR A 231 -9.03 -2.07 -7.29
CA TYR A 231 -9.14 -1.57 -8.67
C TYR A 231 -10.57 -1.53 -9.23
N TYR A 232 -11.17 -0.33 -9.19
CA TYR A 232 -12.38 0.11 -9.91
C TYR A 232 -13.60 -0.85 -9.79
N GLY A 233 -13.65 -1.61 -8.70
CA GLY A 233 -14.84 -2.37 -8.31
C GLY A 233 -15.84 -1.51 -7.52
N PRO A 234 -17.01 -2.06 -7.16
CA PRO A 234 -18.01 -1.38 -6.33
C PRO A 234 -17.45 -0.92 -4.97
N TYR A 235 -16.41 -1.58 -4.46
CA TYR A 235 -15.77 -1.26 -3.18
C TYR A 235 -14.61 -0.27 -3.29
N GLU A 236 -14.24 0.21 -4.49
CA GLU A 236 -13.03 1.03 -4.70
C GLU A 236 -13.02 2.28 -3.81
N LYS A 237 -14.16 2.99 -3.75
CA LYS A 237 -14.30 4.18 -2.92
C LYS A 237 -14.11 3.88 -1.43
N THR A 238 -14.62 2.74 -0.95
CA THR A 238 -14.48 2.32 0.44
C THR A 238 -13.03 1.93 0.76
N ILE A 239 -12.39 1.09 -0.05
CA ILE A 239 -11.02 0.63 0.20
C ILE A 239 -9.96 1.72 -0.01
N ARG A 240 -10.27 2.74 -0.82
CA ARG A 240 -9.44 3.95 -1.02
C ARG A 240 -9.92 5.14 -0.18
N LYS A 241 -10.86 4.93 0.75
CA LYS A 241 -11.33 5.99 1.64
C LYS A 241 -10.12 6.54 2.41
N SER A 242 -9.84 7.81 2.16
CA SER A 242 -8.80 8.55 2.86
C SER A 242 -9.35 9.87 3.32
N ARG A 243 -8.94 10.30 4.51
CA ARG A 243 -9.24 11.64 5.03
C ARG A 243 -8.36 12.72 4.39
N SER A 244 -7.20 12.32 3.86
CA SER A 244 -6.16 13.22 3.34
C SER A 244 -6.17 13.39 1.81
N THR A 245 -7.08 12.73 1.08
CA THR A 245 -7.18 12.93 -0.37
C THR A 245 -8.63 12.93 -0.84
N PRO A 246 -9.02 13.87 -1.73
CA PRO A 246 -10.33 13.87 -2.36
C PRO A 246 -10.47 12.75 -3.39
N ILE A 247 -9.36 12.20 -3.90
CA ILE A 247 -9.38 11.14 -4.91
C ILE A 247 -9.46 9.78 -4.22
N GLN A 248 -10.66 9.21 -4.22
CA GLN A 248 -10.96 7.91 -3.59
C GLN A 248 -10.95 6.77 -4.62
N CYS A 249 -9.95 6.76 -5.50
CA CYS A 249 -9.73 5.67 -6.45
C CYS A 249 -8.25 5.49 -6.75
N TRP A 250 -7.88 4.31 -7.24
CA TRP A 250 -6.57 4.04 -7.80
C TRP A 250 -6.27 5.01 -8.94
N THR A 251 -5.08 5.62 -8.91
CA THR A 251 -4.65 6.66 -9.86
C THR A 251 -3.42 6.26 -10.68
N GLY A 252 -3.08 4.97 -10.66
CA GLY A 252 -1.88 4.44 -11.29
C GLY A 252 -0.74 4.24 -10.29
N CYS A 253 0.28 3.50 -10.73
CA CYS A 253 1.45 3.21 -9.93
C CYS A 253 2.40 4.43 -9.89
N TYR A 254 2.85 4.81 -8.68
CA TYR A 254 3.76 5.93 -8.47
C TYR A 254 5.24 5.56 -8.48
N ALA A 255 5.58 4.28 -8.70
CA ALA A 255 6.96 3.80 -8.69
C ALA A 255 7.81 4.52 -9.74
N GLY A 256 8.87 5.20 -9.31
CA GLY A 256 9.72 6.02 -10.17
C GLY A 256 9.13 7.39 -10.52
N CYS A 257 7.90 7.70 -10.13
CA CYS A 257 7.29 9.02 -10.31
C CYS A 257 7.30 9.85 -9.02
N ARG A 258 6.81 9.24 -7.92
CA ARG A 258 6.75 9.83 -6.58
C ARG A 258 7.33 8.93 -5.48
N HIS A 259 7.71 7.71 -5.85
CA HIS A 259 8.30 6.71 -4.97
C HIS A 259 9.62 6.20 -5.53
N VAL A 260 10.57 5.92 -4.65
CA VAL A 260 11.85 5.27 -4.99
C VAL A 260 12.16 4.15 -4.00
N GLY A 261 12.72 3.06 -4.52
CA GLY A 261 13.24 1.93 -3.77
C GLY A 261 14.76 1.87 -3.86
N ILE A 262 15.42 1.70 -2.72
CA ILE A 262 16.88 1.53 -2.65
C ILE A 262 17.20 0.17 -2.03
N GLU A 263 17.94 -0.65 -2.77
CA GLU A 263 18.44 -1.96 -2.32
C GLU A 263 19.68 -1.82 -1.45
N ALA A 264 19.98 -2.84 -0.63
CA ALA A 264 21.08 -2.77 0.34
C ALA A 264 22.47 -2.58 -0.30
N ASP A 265 22.64 -3.03 -1.55
CA ASP A 265 23.85 -2.91 -2.37
C ASP A 265 23.90 -1.60 -3.18
N GLY A 266 22.93 -0.70 -2.98
CA GLY A 266 22.83 0.58 -3.68
C GLY A 266 22.00 0.56 -4.96
N GLY A 267 21.44 -0.58 -5.37
CA GLY A 267 20.55 -0.65 -6.53
C GLY A 267 19.31 0.25 -6.37
N VAL A 268 19.05 1.11 -7.35
CA VAL A 268 17.91 2.05 -7.34
C VAL A 268 16.84 1.61 -8.32
N LYS A 269 15.59 1.51 -7.86
CA LYS A 269 14.41 1.20 -8.67
C LYS A 269 13.22 2.01 -8.19
N GLY A 270 12.13 2.04 -8.95
CA GLY A 270 10.96 2.84 -8.53
C GLY A 270 10.15 2.22 -7.39
N CYS A 271 10.32 0.93 -7.11
CA CYS A 271 9.66 0.23 -6.00
C CYS A 271 10.41 -1.07 -5.68
N LEU A 272 10.67 -1.35 -4.41
CA LEU A 272 11.40 -2.56 -3.99
C LEU A 272 10.66 -3.87 -4.32
N SER A 273 9.34 -3.83 -4.47
CA SER A 273 8.54 -4.99 -4.86
C SER A 273 8.70 -5.38 -6.33
N ILE A 274 9.36 -4.56 -7.16
CA ILE A 274 9.68 -4.91 -8.54
C ILE A 274 10.98 -5.71 -8.52
N GLN A 275 10.86 -7.04 -8.65
CA GLN A 275 12.01 -7.97 -8.55
C GLN A 275 12.82 -8.08 -9.86
N ALA A 276 12.30 -7.56 -10.97
CA ALA A 276 12.99 -7.65 -12.24
C ALA A 276 14.25 -6.77 -12.22
N SER A 277 15.43 -7.36 -12.40
CA SER A 277 16.71 -6.63 -12.43
C SER A 277 16.75 -5.51 -13.48
N LYS A 278 16.03 -5.70 -14.59
CA LYS A 278 15.84 -4.67 -15.63
C LYS A 278 15.08 -3.41 -15.17
N ALA A 279 14.52 -3.41 -13.96
CA ALA A 279 13.86 -2.24 -13.36
C ALA A 279 14.81 -1.44 -12.45
N THR A 280 16.05 -1.90 -12.28
CA THR A 280 17.11 -1.15 -11.61
C THR A 280 17.68 -0.13 -12.61
N GLU A 281 17.63 1.15 -12.23
CA GLU A 281 17.95 2.31 -13.09
C GLU A 281 19.41 2.78 -12.93
N GLY A 282 20.06 2.37 -11.84
CA GLY A 282 21.46 2.69 -11.50
C GLY A 282 21.84 2.15 -10.13
N ASN A 283 23.08 2.41 -9.71
CA ASN A 283 23.59 2.01 -8.40
C ASN A 283 24.33 3.16 -7.70
N LEU A 284 24.02 3.38 -6.42
CA LEU A 284 24.60 4.44 -5.58
C LEU A 284 26.11 4.26 -5.28
N GLN A 285 26.66 3.10 -5.55
CA GLN A 285 28.10 2.86 -5.51
C GLN A 285 28.83 3.58 -6.67
N ASP A 286 28.16 3.74 -7.82
CA ASP A 286 28.74 4.20 -9.07
C ASP A 286 28.38 5.67 -9.40
N GLU A 287 27.16 6.09 -9.07
CA GLU A 287 26.62 7.42 -9.40
C GLU A 287 25.75 7.99 -8.26
N SER A 288 25.42 9.28 -8.31
CA SER A 288 24.54 9.90 -7.30
C SER A 288 23.08 9.53 -7.53
N LEU A 289 22.27 9.52 -6.47
CA LEU A 289 20.82 9.31 -6.59
C LEU A 289 20.16 10.41 -7.43
N ILE A 290 20.68 11.64 -7.36
CA ILE A 290 20.18 12.79 -8.13
C ILE A 290 20.34 12.52 -9.63
N ASP A 291 21.50 12.01 -10.05
CA ASP A 291 21.78 11.68 -11.44
C ASP A 291 20.89 10.54 -11.92
N ILE A 292 20.78 9.43 -11.15
CA ILE A 292 19.87 8.32 -11.48
C ILE A 292 18.43 8.82 -11.63
N TRP A 293 17.98 9.67 -10.70
CA TRP A 293 16.59 10.14 -10.69
C TRP A 293 16.26 11.05 -11.89
N ARG A 294 17.21 11.90 -12.30
CA ARG A 294 17.04 12.88 -13.38
C ARG A 294 17.47 12.37 -14.76
N LYS A 295 18.14 11.22 -14.83
CA LYS A 295 18.63 10.61 -16.08
C LYS A 295 17.51 10.51 -17.13
N PRO A 296 17.74 10.98 -18.37
CA PRO A 296 16.77 10.86 -19.44
C PRO A 296 16.37 9.39 -19.67
N GLY A 297 15.07 9.12 -19.67
CA GLY A 297 14.53 7.76 -19.84
C GLY A 297 14.54 6.89 -18.59
N ALA A 298 15.05 7.36 -17.45
CA ALA A 298 14.95 6.60 -16.20
C ALA A 298 13.49 6.34 -15.81
N PHE A 299 13.21 5.18 -15.25
CA PHE A 299 11.89 4.74 -14.79
C PHE A 299 10.83 4.76 -15.91
N ALA A 300 11.25 4.50 -17.16
CA ALA A 300 10.41 4.57 -18.35
C ALA A 300 9.12 3.74 -18.24
N TYR A 301 9.17 2.62 -17.51
CA TYR A 301 8.02 1.73 -17.29
C TYR A 301 6.80 2.44 -16.66
N ASN A 302 6.97 3.57 -15.97
CA ASN A 302 5.87 4.40 -15.46
C ASN A 302 5.91 5.83 -15.99
N ARG A 303 7.09 6.44 -16.16
CA ARG A 303 7.23 7.83 -16.66
C ARG A 303 6.90 7.96 -18.15
N GLN A 304 7.07 6.88 -18.92
CA GLN A 304 6.80 6.85 -20.36
C GLN A 304 5.75 5.80 -20.73
N PHE A 305 4.95 5.37 -19.74
CA PHE A 305 3.90 4.37 -19.93
C PHE A 305 2.92 4.77 -21.05
N LYS A 306 2.59 3.80 -21.91
CA LYS A 306 1.61 3.96 -22.98
C LYS A 306 0.53 2.89 -22.86
N HIS A 307 -0.67 3.18 -23.37
CA HIS A 307 -1.79 2.24 -23.30
C HIS A 307 -1.47 0.91 -24.00
N GLU A 308 -0.66 0.95 -25.06
CA GLU A 308 -0.24 -0.22 -25.84
C GLU A 308 0.64 -1.20 -25.03
N ASP A 309 1.22 -0.75 -23.92
CA ASP A 309 1.95 -1.61 -22.98
C ASP A 309 1.01 -2.59 -22.25
N LEU A 310 -0.30 -2.33 -22.29
CA LEU A 310 -1.33 -3.22 -21.76
C LEU A 310 -1.73 -4.29 -22.79
N GLY A 311 -2.23 -5.41 -22.27
CA GLY A 311 -2.76 -6.53 -23.02
C GLY A 311 -3.98 -7.12 -22.33
N GLY A 312 -4.51 -8.21 -22.88
CA GLY A 312 -5.61 -8.96 -22.27
C GLY A 312 -6.82 -8.09 -21.92
N PHE A 313 -7.35 -8.26 -20.71
CA PHE A 313 -8.49 -7.48 -20.22
C PHE A 313 -8.18 -5.98 -20.13
N CYS A 314 -6.95 -5.63 -19.73
CA CYS A 314 -6.55 -4.24 -19.51
C CYS A 314 -6.52 -3.41 -20.80
N ALA A 315 -6.19 -4.01 -21.94
CA ALA A 315 -6.12 -3.30 -23.22
C ALA A 315 -7.47 -2.72 -23.69
N ALA A 316 -8.59 -3.34 -23.30
CA ALA A 316 -9.94 -2.89 -23.62
C ALA A 316 -10.68 -2.29 -22.41
N CYS A 317 -9.98 -2.07 -21.29
CA CYS A 317 -10.59 -1.60 -20.04
C CYS A 317 -10.83 -0.09 -20.10
N VAL A 318 -12.03 0.34 -19.72
CA VAL A 318 -12.42 1.77 -19.69
C VAL A 318 -11.61 2.60 -18.69
N HIS A 319 -10.98 1.95 -17.71
CA HIS A 319 -10.15 2.61 -16.70
C HIS A 319 -8.65 2.62 -17.05
N ALA A 320 -8.24 2.04 -18.18
CA ALA A 320 -6.85 1.75 -18.49
C ALA A 320 -5.94 2.99 -18.50
N GLU A 321 -6.42 4.13 -19.01
CA GLU A 321 -5.63 5.37 -19.10
C GLU A 321 -5.17 5.88 -17.73
N ILE A 322 -6.03 5.80 -16.72
CA ILE A 322 -5.72 6.24 -15.35
C ILE A 322 -5.09 5.09 -14.55
N CYS A 323 -5.64 3.88 -14.67
CA CYS A 323 -5.26 2.71 -13.87
C CYS A 323 -3.86 2.18 -14.22
N ARG A 324 -3.48 2.23 -15.51
CA ARG A 324 -2.22 1.72 -16.05
C ARG A 324 -1.95 0.23 -15.72
N GLY A 325 -3.02 -0.55 -15.61
CA GLY A 325 -2.93 -1.99 -15.32
C GLY A 325 -2.71 -2.32 -13.84
N GLY A 326 -2.96 -1.39 -12.91
CA GLY A 326 -2.84 -1.62 -11.47
C GLY A 326 -1.39 -1.62 -10.98
N CYS A 327 -1.11 -2.35 -9.90
CA CYS A 327 0.22 -2.49 -9.34
C CYS A 327 1.19 -3.12 -10.35
N LEU A 328 2.24 -2.39 -10.71
CA LEU A 328 3.26 -2.84 -11.65
C LEU A 328 3.96 -4.12 -11.17
N SER A 329 4.31 -4.20 -9.88
CA SER A 329 4.94 -5.39 -9.29
C SER A 329 4.05 -6.63 -9.46
N MET A 330 2.76 -6.55 -9.09
CA MET A 330 1.82 -7.65 -9.30
C MET A 330 1.74 -8.05 -10.77
N ARG A 331 1.56 -7.07 -11.66
CA ARG A 331 1.48 -7.34 -13.10
C ARG A 331 2.73 -8.07 -13.58
N THR A 332 3.93 -7.62 -13.20
CA THR A 332 5.19 -8.27 -13.61
C THR A 332 5.37 -9.67 -13.05
N CYS A 333 4.88 -9.96 -11.84
CA CYS A 333 4.90 -11.31 -11.27
C CYS A 333 3.95 -12.28 -12.01
N GLU A 334 2.93 -11.74 -12.68
CA GLU A 334 1.81 -12.49 -13.25
C GLU A 334 1.78 -12.53 -14.79
N GLY A 335 2.89 -12.19 -15.47
CA GLY A 335 2.99 -12.26 -16.94
C GLY A 335 2.85 -10.91 -17.67
N GLY A 336 2.84 -9.80 -16.94
CA GLY A 336 3.39 -8.52 -17.39
C GLY A 336 2.47 -7.57 -18.18
N ARG A 337 1.39 -8.03 -18.82
CA ARG A 337 0.55 -7.15 -19.68
C ARG A 337 -0.87 -6.91 -19.18
N GLU A 338 -1.37 -7.73 -18.27
CA GLU A 338 -2.60 -7.48 -17.53
C GLU A 338 -2.38 -7.80 -16.05
N ASN A 339 -3.23 -7.26 -15.18
CA ASN A 339 -3.22 -7.63 -13.77
C ASN A 339 -4.38 -8.59 -13.49
N PRO A 340 -4.11 -9.91 -13.30
CA PRO A 340 -5.17 -10.87 -12.99
C PRO A 340 -5.77 -10.63 -11.61
N PHE A 341 -5.06 -9.96 -10.69
CA PHE A 341 -5.54 -9.57 -9.37
C PHE A 341 -6.25 -8.21 -9.38
N CYS A 342 -6.93 -7.88 -10.49
CA CYS A 342 -7.83 -6.74 -10.59
C CYS A 342 -9.26 -7.15 -10.21
N TYR A 343 -9.84 -6.57 -9.15
CA TYR A 343 -11.20 -6.90 -8.72
C TYR A 343 -12.22 -6.64 -9.82
N HIS A 344 -12.16 -5.46 -10.46
CA HIS A 344 -13.05 -5.12 -11.57
C HIS A 344 -13.00 -6.16 -12.71
N ARG A 345 -11.79 -6.62 -13.07
CA ARG A 345 -11.59 -7.71 -14.05
C ARG A 345 -12.26 -9.00 -13.58
N VAL A 346 -11.98 -9.43 -12.36
CA VAL A 346 -12.49 -10.70 -11.81
C VAL A 346 -14.02 -10.68 -11.74
N ALA A 347 -14.61 -9.61 -11.21
CA ALA A 347 -16.06 -9.43 -11.13
C ALA A 347 -16.71 -9.44 -12.53
N THR A 348 -16.15 -8.68 -13.48
CA THR A 348 -16.67 -8.61 -14.85
C THR A 348 -16.63 -9.98 -15.54
N LEU A 349 -15.54 -10.73 -15.38
CA LEU A 349 -15.41 -12.07 -15.97
C LEU A 349 -16.34 -13.09 -15.32
N ALA A 350 -16.56 -12.99 -14.00
CA ALA A 350 -17.54 -13.82 -13.29
C ALA A 350 -18.96 -13.57 -13.79
N GLU A 351 -19.37 -12.29 -13.92
CA GLU A 351 -20.68 -11.91 -14.46
C GLU A 351 -20.89 -12.39 -15.89
N ARG A 352 -19.90 -12.19 -16.78
CA ARG A 352 -19.95 -12.69 -18.17
C ARG A 352 -20.11 -14.21 -18.22
N SER A 353 -19.45 -14.93 -17.32
CA SER A 353 -19.54 -16.39 -17.25
C SER A 353 -20.92 -16.83 -16.75
N ALA A 354 -21.45 -16.19 -15.71
CA ALA A 354 -22.80 -16.44 -15.21
C ALA A 354 -23.87 -16.16 -16.27
N SER A 355 -23.75 -15.05 -17.01
CA SER A 355 -24.67 -14.68 -18.10
C SER A 355 -24.62 -15.67 -19.26
N ARG A 356 -23.44 -16.16 -19.65
CA ARG A 356 -23.30 -17.24 -20.65
C ARG A 356 -23.92 -18.54 -20.18
N SER A 357 -23.76 -18.91 -18.91
CA SER A 357 -24.43 -20.07 -18.33
C SER A 357 -25.95 -19.90 -18.37
N ARG A 358 -26.50 -18.74 -17.97
CA ARG A 358 -27.94 -18.46 -18.05
C ARG A 358 -28.47 -18.48 -19.47
N ALA A 359 -27.73 -17.94 -20.45
CA ALA A 359 -28.12 -17.96 -21.86
C ALA A 359 -28.14 -19.38 -22.45
N ARG A 360 -27.23 -20.27 -22.01
CA ARG A 360 -27.27 -21.71 -22.36
C ARG A 360 -28.44 -22.46 -21.71
N TYR A 361 -28.96 -21.93 -20.61
CA TYR A 361 -30.10 -22.48 -19.86
C TYR A 361 -31.42 -21.74 -20.15
N ILE A 362 -31.50 -20.92 -21.20
CA ILE A 362 -32.81 -20.62 -21.79
C ILE A 362 -33.26 -21.94 -22.43
N PRO A 363 -34.25 -22.66 -21.88
CA PRO A 363 -34.77 -23.80 -22.60
C PRO A 363 -35.29 -23.25 -23.93
N LEU A 364 -34.99 -23.94 -25.03
CA LEU A 364 -35.81 -23.86 -26.24
C LEU A 364 -37.22 -24.34 -25.86
N ALA A 365 -37.95 -23.52 -25.12
CA ALA A 365 -39.33 -23.72 -24.69
C ALA A 365 -40.21 -22.67 -25.38
N ILE A 366 -39.89 -22.39 -26.65
CA ILE A 366 -40.86 -21.88 -27.61
C ILE A 366 -40.87 -22.90 -28.77
N ALA A 367 -42.05 -23.50 -28.97
CA ALA A 367 -42.41 -24.59 -29.90
C ALA A 367 -42.09 -26.03 -29.43
N PRO A 368 -42.95 -26.60 -28.55
CA PRO A 368 -43.88 -27.61 -29.08
C PRO A 368 -45.36 -27.25 -28.93
N ALA A 369 -45.71 -26.23 -28.14
CA ALA A 369 -47.11 -25.79 -28.00
C ALA A 369 -47.64 -25.08 -29.26
N ALA A 370 -46.76 -24.42 -30.03
CA ALA A 370 -47.11 -23.78 -31.31
C ALA A 370 -47.26 -24.78 -32.48
N LEU A 371 -46.82 -26.04 -32.33
CA LEU A 371 -46.99 -27.09 -33.35
C LEU A 371 -48.25 -27.93 -33.13
N LEU A 372 -48.85 -27.88 -31.93
CA LEU A 372 -50.09 -28.58 -31.59
C LEU A 372 -51.36 -27.77 -31.88
N ALA A 373 -51.24 -26.48 -32.24
CA ALA A 373 -52.38 -25.66 -32.68
C ALA A 373 -52.84 -25.95 -34.14
N LEU A 374 -52.21 -26.90 -34.84
CA LEU A 374 -52.63 -27.39 -36.17
C LEU A 374 -53.44 -28.70 -36.12
N ALA A 375 -53.65 -29.29 -34.95
CA ALA A 375 -54.52 -30.45 -34.79
C ALA A 375 -55.64 -30.08 -33.82
N GLY A 376 -56.73 -29.53 -34.37
CA GLY A 376 -57.89 -29.11 -33.59
C GLY A 376 -58.47 -30.27 -32.79
N CYS A 377 -58.57 -30.07 -31.48
CA CYS A 377 -59.53 -30.73 -30.61
C CYS A 377 -59.87 -29.78 -29.47
N SER A 378 -61.10 -29.31 -29.51
CA SER A 378 -61.78 -28.49 -28.52
C SER A 378 -62.14 -29.29 -27.27
N SER A 379 -61.86 -28.75 -26.08
CA SER A 379 -62.70 -28.97 -24.89
C SER A 379 -62.47 -27.85 -23.87
N GLU A 380 -63.58 -27.36 -23.33
CA GLU A 380 -63.76 -26.19 -22.44
C GLU A 380 -63.03 -26.26 -21.08
N PRO A 381 -62.87 -25.12 -20.38
CA PRO A 381 -62.11 -25.04 -19.13
C PRO A 381 -62.98 -25.27 -17.89
N GLN A 382 -62.40 -25.91 -16.86
CA GLN A 382 -62.82 -25.73 -15.47
C GLN A 382 -61.61 -25.57 -14.54
N PRO A 383 -61.77 -24.79 -13.45
CA PRO A 383 -60.69 -24.33 -12.58
C PRO A 383 -60.45 -25.28 -11.41
N ASP A 384 -59.22 -25.32 -10.88
CA ASP A 384 -58.90 -25.19 -9.45
C ASP A 384 -57.49 -25.69 -9.09
N ALA A 385 -56.95 -25.05 -8.03
CA ALA A 385 -55.81 -25.44 -7.18
C ALA A 385 -54.41 -24.83 -7.50
N PRO A 386 -53.54 -24.62 -6.50
CA PRO A 386 -53.47 -23.35 -5.76
C PRO A 386 -52.09 -22.69 -5.86
N ALA A 387 -52.06 -21.37 -5.66
CA ALA A 387 -50.84 -20.57 -5.59
C ALA A 387 -50.05 -20.89 -4.31
N TYR A 388 -48.81 -21.36 -4.49
CA TYR A 388 -47.84 -21.50 -3.40
C TYR A 388 -47.24 -20.13 -3.09
N ASN A 389 -47.79 -19.45 -2.09
CA ASN A 389 -47.19 -18.26 -1.48
C ASN A 389 -46.08 -18.68 -0.51
N MET A 390 -44.86 -18.23 -0.75
CA MET A 390 -43.82 -18.22 0.27
C MET A 390 -43.87 -16.91 1.06
N PRO A 391 -43.95 -16.95 2.41
CA PRO A 391 -44.01 -15.74 3.22
C PRO A 391 -42.63 -15.09 3.37
N VAL A 392 -42.58 -13.79 3.09
CA VAL A 392 -41.54 -12.87 3.54
C VAL A 392 -41.72 -12.69 5.05
N LYS A 393 -40.70 -13.04 5.85
CA LYS A 393 -40.63 -12.66 7.26
C LYS A 393 -39.79 -11.40 7.39
N ASP A 394 -40.47 -10.30 7.62
CA ASP A 394 -39.90 -9.11 8.23
C ASP A 394 -39.48 -9.45 9.67
N ALA A 395 -38.22 -9.22 9.99
CA ALA A 395 -37.73 -9.23 11.36
C ALA A 395 -36.90 -7.96 11.58
N ALA A 396 -37.51 -6.98 12.23
CA ALA A 396 -36.80 -5.85 12.82
C ALA A 396 -35.90 -6.36 13.96
N PRO A 397 -34.65 -5.89 14.10
CA PRO A 397 -33.87 -6.18 15.29
C PRO A 397 -34.28 -5.27 16.45
N ASP A 398 -34.67 -5.93 17.52
CA ASP A 398 -34.92 -5.42 18.86
C ASP A 398 -33.66 -4.76 19.43
N THR A 399 -33.81 -3.56 19.99
CA THR A 399 -32.71 -2.76 20.55
C THR A 399 -32.66 -2.98 22.06
N LYS A 400 -31.63 -3.67 22.54
CA LYS A 400 -31.24 -3.61 23.96
C LYS A 400 -29.73 -3.44 24.10
N ASN A 401 -29.41 -2.26 24.64
CA ASN A 401 -28.18 -1.79 25.24
C ASN A 401 -27.13 -2.84 25.62
N ASP A 402 -25.99 -2.78 24.95
CA ASP A 402 -24.67 -3.01 25.57
C ASP A 402 -23.95 -1.65 25.60
N ALA A 403 -24.29 -0.84 26.60
CA ALA A 403 -23.58 0.39 26.91
C ALA A 403 -22.36 0.04 27.77
N ASP A 404 -21.24 -0.32 27.13
CA ASP A 404 -19.87 -0.24 27.68
C ASP A 404 -18.84 -0.73 26.64
N ALA A 405 -18.69 0.00 25.52
CA ALA A 405 -17.54 -0.17 24.61
C ALA A 405 -17.24 1.05 23.72
N ASP A 406 -17.81 2.22 24.00
CA ASP A 406 -17.63 3.43 23.19
C ASP A 406 -16.59 4.38 23.82
N GLN A 407 -15.32 3.99 23.78
CA GLN A 407 -14.23 4.96 23.85
C GLN A 407 -13.52 5.05 22.49
N PRO A 408 -13.57 6.20 21.79
CA PRO A 408 -12.81 6.40 20.56
C PRO A 408 -11.29 6.42 20.80
N ILE A 409 -10.54 6.01 19.76
CA ILE A 409 -9.13 5.58 19.73
C ILE A 409 -8.11 6.75 19.86
N THR A 410 -8.41 7.80 20.61
CA THR A 410 -7.51 8.97 20.76
C THR A 410 -6.68 8.97 22.06
N ASP A 411 -7.09 8.22 23.08
CA ASP A 411 -6.53 8.39 24.43
C ASP A 411 -5.20 7.65 24.64
N ALA A 412 -5.01 6.48 24.01
CA ALA A 412 -3.80 5.65 24.20
C ALA A 412 -2.50 6.33 23.73
N TYR A 413 -2.60 7.25 22.76
CA TYR A 413 -1.45 7.98 22.20
C TYR A 413 -1.43 9.47 22.59
N GLY A 414 -2.39 9.93 23.40
CA GLY A 414 -2.49 11.33 23.82
C GLY A 414 -2.81 12.31 22.68
N LEU A 415 -3.67 11.90 21.75
CA LEU A 415 -4.12 12.74 20.64
C LEU A 415 -5.28 13.62 21.10
N PRO A 416 -5.32 14.94 20.79
CA PRO A 416 -6.33 15.84 21.34
C PRO A 416 -7.76 15.47 20.90
N PRO A 417 -8.76 15.53 21.80
CA PRO A 417 -10.15 15.13 21.56
C PRO A 417 -10.97 16.07 20.65
N ASP A 418 -10.40 17.20 20.23
CA ASP A 418 -11.07 18.34 19.60
C ASP A 418 -10.66 18.58 18.13
N VAL A 419 -10.22 17.54 17.43
CA VAL A 419 -10.21 17.57 15.95
C VAL A 419 -11.65 17.50 15.45
N VAL A 420 -12.21 18.66 15.09
CA VAL A 420 -13.56 18.82 14.54
C VAL A 420 -13.75 17.92 13.31
N TYR A 421 -14.52 16.86 13.50
CA TYR A 421 -15.00 15.96 12.45
C TYR A 421 -16.14 16.64 11.69
N TYR A 422 -15.85 17.36 10.60
CA TYR A 422 -16.91 17.93 9.75
C TYR A 422 -17.62 16.83 8.95
N GLY A 423 -18.62 16.22 9.58
CA GLY A 423 -19.74 15.57 8.92
C GLY A 423 -20.75 16.62 8.45
N ILE A 424 -20.98 16.64 7.14
CA ILE A 424 -22.20 17.01 6.40
C ILE A 424 -23.27 17.79 7.20
N ASP A 425 -23.23 19.11 7.10
CA ASP A 425 -24.35 19.96 6.64
C ASP A 425 -23.94 21.45 6.72
N SER A 426 -23.68 22.09 5.59
CA SER A 426 -23.80 23.54 5.45
C SER A 426 -23.85 23.97 3.96
N PRO A 427 -24.85 24.75 3.54
CA PRO A 427 -25.01 25.25 2.18
C PRO A 427 -24.22 26.54 2.01
N LEU A 428 -22.91 26.44 1.88
CA LEU A 428 -22.05 27.60 1.60
C LEU A 428 -21.05 27.21 0.52
N TYR A 429 -21.10 28.00 -0.57
CA TYR A 429 -20.29 27.94 -1.79
C TYR A 429 -20.86 27.07 -2.93
N GLY A 430 -21.68 27.75 -3.73
CA GLY A 430 -21.99 27.35 -5.08
C GLY A 430 -20.77 27.40 -6.01
N VAL A 431 -20.99 26.81 -7.18
CA VAL A 431 -20.28 26.93 -8.46
C VAL A 431 -19.20 28.02 -8.56
N ASP A 432 -18.06 27.60 -9.12
CA ASP A 432 -16.91 28.37 -9.63
C ASP A 432 -15.75 28.68 -8.67
N ALA A 433 -14.89 27.66 -8.42
CA ALA A 433 -13.48 27.85 -8.03
C ALA A 433 -12.61 26.64 -8.47
N PRO A 434 -11.34 26.85 -8.89
CA PRO A 434 -10.51 25.84 -9.54
C PRO A 434 -10.06 24.72 -8.58
N ILE A 435 -9.97 23.49 -9.12
CA ILE A 435 -9.60 22.26 -8.42
C ILE A 435 -8.10 22.26 -8.08
N PRO A 436 -7.68 22.16 -6.81
CA PRO A 436 -6.27 21.95 -6.46
C PRO A 436 -5.86 20.49 -6.75
N SER A 437 -4.78 20.32 -7.50
CA SER A 437 -4.09 19.03 -7.68
C SER A 437 -3.07 18.83 -6.57
N ASP A 438 -3.22 17.77 -5.77
CA ASP A 438 -2.14 16.91 -5.24
C ASP A 438 -2.40 16.41 -3.81
N ALA A 439 -2.83 15.15 -3.66
CA ALA A 439 -2.62 14.36 -2.44
C ALA A 439 -2.85 12.87 -2.71
N VAL A 440 -1.83 12.02 -2.52
CA VAL A 440 -1.95 10.62 -2.06
C VAL A 440 -0.64 10.29 -1.34
N TYR A 441 -0.70 10.01 -0.04
CA TYR A 441 0.46 9.77 0.83
C TYR A 441 0.78 8.26 0.96
N TYR A 442 2.07 7.91 0.92
CA TYR A 442 2.61 6.58 1.22
C TYR A 442 3.16 6.56 2.64
N GLY A 443 2.72 5.61 3.47
CA GLY A 443 3.24 5.38 4.81
C GLY A 443 2.15 5.43 5.87
N ILE A 444 2.43 4.74 6.96
CA ILE A 444 1.62 4.63 8.16
C ILE A 444 1.56 6.06 8.79
N ASP A 445 0.54 6.86 8.48
CA ASP A 445 0.49 8.31 8.79
C ASP A 445 0.20 8.60 10.28
N SER A 446 1.12 9.25 10.99
CA SER A 446 0.89 9.76 12.36
C SER A 446 -0.09 10.95 12.35
N PRO A 447 -1.05 11.04 13.30
CA PRO A 447 -2.12 12.04 13.30
C PRO A 447 -1.80 13.39 13.97
N THR A 448 -0.57 13.66 14.42
CA THR A 448 -0.20 14.97 15.02
C THR A 448 0.49 15.88 14.00
N ASP A 449 -0.24 16.72 13.26
CA ASP A 449 -0.03 18.19 13.18
C ASP A 449 -0.84 18.90 12.05
N PRO A 450 -1.25 20.17 12.24
CA PRO A 450 -1.75 21.06 11.21
C PRO A 450 -0.60 21.87 10.59
N LEU A 451 -0.16 21.52 9.38
CA LEU A 451 0.80 22.30 8.60
C LEU A 451 0.38 22.38 7.13
N ASP A 452 -0.74 23.08 6.91
CA ASP A 452 -1.04 23.77 5.66
C ASP A 452 -0.59 25.23 5.81
N ALA A 453 0.66 25.51 5.45
CA ALA A 453 1.08 26.87 5.15
C ALA A 453 1.94 26.83 3.87
N PRO A 454 1.62 27.63 2.84
CA PRO A 454 2.47 27.73 1.65
C PRO A 454 3.84 28.28 2.03
N ILE A 455 4.89 27.73 1.44
CA ILE A 455 6.20 28.37 1.40
C ILE A 455 6.00 29.72 0.67
N PRO A 456 6.34 30.87 1.27
CA PRO A 456 6.21 32.15 0.58
C PRO A 456 7.03 32.14 -0.70
N SER A 457 6.44 32.64 -1.78
CA SER A 457 7.04 32.81 -3.12
C SER A 457 8.18 33.85 -3.19
N ASP A 458 8.65 34.30 -2.03
CA ASP A 458 9.47 35.50 -1.86
C ASP A 458 10.62 35.25 -0.86
N ALA A 459 11.01 33.97 -0.67
CA ALA A 459 12.32 33.64 -0.14
C ALA A 459 13.41 34.09 -1.13
N VAL A 460 13.92 35.30 -0.91
CA VAL A 460 15.15 35.83 -1.49
C VAL A 460 16.26 34.82 -1.21
N TYR A 461 16.74 34.17 -2.27
CA TYR A 461 18.00 33.44 -2.25
C TYR A 461 19.10 34.43 -1.87
N TYR A 462 19.66 34.32 -0.66
CA TYR A 462 21.00 34.85 -0.46
C TYR A 462 21.93 34.00 -1.31
N GLY A 463 22.29 34.56 -2.46
CA GLY A 463 23.30 34.02 -3.36
C GLY A 463 24.59 33.82 -2.56
N ILE A 464 25.16 32.63 -2.72
CA ILE A 464 26.57 32.42 -2.44
C ILE A 464 27.29 33.13 -3.58
N ASP A 465 27.61 34.41 -3.34
CA ASP A 465 28.55 35.15 -4.16
C ASP A 465 29.90 34.41 -4.17
N SER A 466 30.55 34.50 -5.33
CA SER A 466 31.87 34.03 -5.70
C SER A 466 32.92 34.03 -4.57
N PRO A 467 33.90 33.11 -4.61
CA PRO A 467 34.94 33.05 -3.59
C PRO A 467 35.75 34.36 -3.53
N PRO A 468 36.19 34.81 -2.34
CA PRO A 468 37.01 36.00 -2.22
C PRO A 468 38.40 35.77 -2.82
N ASP A 469 38.91 36.81 -3.48
CA ASP A 469 40.26 36.90 -4.02
C ASP A 469 41.32 36.46 -2.99
N VAL A 470 42.18 35.55 -3.44
CA VAL A 470 43.40 35.15 -2.75
C VAL A 470 44.40 36.31 -2.87
N PRO A 471 44.95 36.88 -1.79
CA PRO A 471 46.08 37.79 -1.90
C PRO A 471 47.33 36.99 -2.29
N GLU A 472 48.00 37.42 -3.36
CA GLU A 472 49.32 36.95 -3.78
C GLU A 472 50.33 37.10 -2.63
N GLU A 473 51.02 36.01 -2.27
CA GLU A 473 52.25 36.08 -1.49
C GLU A 473 53.39 36.61 -2.40
N PRO A 474 54.25 37.51 -1.91
CA PRO A 474 55.40 37.97 -2.68
C PRO A 474 56.54 36.95 -2.64
N ASP A 475 57.18 36.77 -3.79
CA ASP A 475 58.47 36.12 -3.97
C ASP A 475 59.50 36.59 -2.93
N ALA A 476 60.08 35.65 -2.18
CA ALA A 476 61.32 35.85 -1.45
C ALA A 476 62.36 34.84 -1.93
N ALA A 477 63.09 35.24 -2.96
CA ALA A 477 64.44 34.77 -3.25
C ALA A 477 65.42 35.89 -2.88
N GLY A 478 66.46 35.56 -2.11
CA GLY A 478 67.69 36.36 -2.04
C GLY A 478 68.08 36.88 -0.66
N ASP A 479 69.13 36.23 -0.12
CA ASP A 479 70.07 36.61 0.95
C ASP A 479 69.66 36.52 2.44
#